data_AF-A0A202DTH8-F1
#
_entry.id   AF-A0A202DTH8-F1
#
_cell.length_a   1.000
_cell.length_b   1.000
_cell.length_c   1.000
_cell.angle_alpha   90.00
_cell.angle_beta   90.00
_cell.angle_gamma   90.00
#
_symmetry.space_group_name_H-M   'P 1'
#
loop_
_entity.id
_entity.type
_entity.pdbx_description
1 polymer ?
#
loop_
_entity_poly.entity_id
_entity_poly.type
_entity_poly.pdbx_seq_one_letter_code
_entity_poly.pdbx_strand_id
1 'polypeptide(L)'
;FIYQHEPEAMTRLLRGVCTSYSTYFNKKYRRIGPLFLERYKASRIHKDEYLKHISRYIHLNPANYRRWEFSSLPYYLDNKKAGWVRPQRILDLFNDGEYGVFVSDYESYKRELDEIKSELANSADL
;
A
#
# COMPACT_ATOMS: atom_id res chain seq x y z
N PHE A 1 3.81 -14.67 5.65
CA PHE A 1 4.28 -13.80 4.56
C PHE A 1 3.92 -14.45 3.24
N ILE A 2 3.65 -13.68 2.18
CA ILE A 2 3.30 -14.22 0.86
C ILE A 2 4.58 -14.22 0.02
N TYR A 3 5.08 -15.39 -0.30
CA TYR A 3 6.20 -15.57 -1.21
C TYR A 3 5.68 -16.06 -2.55
N GLN A 4 6.19 -15.49 -3.63
CA GLN A 4 5.93 -16.01 -4.96
C GLN A 4 6.86 -17.19 -5.22
N HIS A 5 6.30 -18.40 -5.27
CA HIS A 5 7.05 -19.62 -5.60
C HIS A 5 7.03 -19.94 -7.10
N GLU A 6 5.96 -19.52 -7.80
CA GLU A 6 5.82 -19.69 -9.25
C GLU A 6 5.81 -18.32 -9.97
N PRO A 7 6.57 -18.14 -11.07
CA PRO A 7 6.69 -16.86 -11.77
C PRO A 7 5.37 -16.20 -12.19
N GLU A 8 4.31 -16.98 -12.42
CA GLU A 8 3.01 -16.46 -12.86
C GLU A 8 1.94 -16.41 -11.76
N ALA A 9 2.23 -16.88 -10.55
CA ALA A 9 1.21 -16.97 -9.49
C ALA A 9 0.56 -15.62 -9.17
N MET A 10 1.36 -14.56 -9.07
CA MET A 10 0.84 -13.20 -8.81
C MET A 10 0.00 -12.68 -9.97
N THR A 11 0.42 -12.95 -11.22
CA THR A 11 -0.31 -12.57 -12.43
C THR A 11 -1.69 -13.21 -12.45
N ARG A 12 -1.76 -14.53 -12.19
CA ARG A 12 -3.03 -15.29 -12.18
C ARG A 12 -3.93 -14.82 -11.03
N LEU A 13 -3.38 -14.61 -9.84
CA LEU A 13 -4.12 -14.13 -8.67
C LEU A 13 -4.75 -12.77 -8.95
N LEU A 14 -3.95 -11.77 -9.35
CA LEU A 14 -4.44 -10.42 -9.58
C LEU A 14 -5.39 -10.34 -10.78
N ARG A 15 -5.18 -11.14 -11.82
CA ARG A 15 -6.16 -11.29 -12.91
C ARG A 15 -7.51 -11.75 -12.36
N GLY A 16 -7.55 -12.80 -11.54
CA GLY A 16 -8.78 -13.30 -10.93
C GLY A 16 -9.48 -12.27 -10.04
N VAL A 17 -8.72 -11.60 -9.17
CA VAL A 17 -9.24 -10.57 -8.26
C VAL A 17 -9.79 -9.37 -9.04
N CYS A 18 -9.01 -8.80 -9.96
CA CYS A 18 -9.44 -7.64 -10.74
C CYS A 18 -10.63 -7.96 -11.65
N THR A 19 -10.65 -9.13 -12.30
CA THR A 19 -11.77 -9.54 -13.16
C THR A 19 -13.03 -9.74 -12.34
N SER A 20 -12.97 -10.52 -11.25
CA SER A 20 -14.14 -10.79 -10.41
C SER A 20 -14.72 -9.51 -9.81
N TYR A 21 -13.88 -8.62 -9.31
CA TYR A 21 -14.31 -7.33 -8.77
C TYR A 21 -14.90 -6.41 -9.84
N SER A 22 -14.26 -6.30 -11.02
CA SER A 22 -14.78 -5.49 -12.13
C SER A 22 -16.15 -5.98 -12.60
N THR A 23 -16.32 -7.29 -12.74
CA THR A 23 -17.60 -7.89 -13.10
C THR A 23 -18.68 -7.60 -12.05
N TYR A 24 -18.38 -7.80 -10.77
CA TYR A 24 -19.31 -7.48 -9.68
C TYR A 24 -19.70 -6.01 -9.68
N PHE A 25 -18.72 -5.10 -9.72
CA PHE A 25 -18.94 -3.67 -9.65
C PHE A 25 -19.76 -3.17 -10.85
N ASN A 26 -19.39 -3.56 -12.07
CA ASN A 26 -20.11 -3.17 -13.27
C ASN A 26 -21.57 -3.65 -13.26
N LYS A 27 -21.82 -4.88 -12.80
CA LYS A 27 -23.19 -5.41 -12.64
C LYS A 27 -23.98 -4.63 -11.59
N LYS A 28 -23.39 -4.40 -10.42
CA LYS A 28 -24.04 -3.71 -9.29
C LYS A 28 -24.46 -2.28 -9.64
N TYR A 29 -23.58 -1.56 -10.33
CA TYR A 29 -23.77 -0.13 -10.65
C TYR A 29 -24.20 0.12 -12.10
N ARG A 30 -24.50 -0.93 -12.88
CA ARG A 30 -24.89 -0.86 -14.30
C ARG A 30 -23.91 -0.04 -15.17
N ARG A 31 -22.61 -0.14 -14.85
CA ARG A 31 -21.53 0.54 -15.60
C ARG A 31 -21.10 -0.30 -16.80
N ILE A 32 -20.72 0.37 -17.88
CA ILE A 32 -20.10 -0.23 -19.07
C ILE A 32 -18.62 0.19 -19.13
N GLY A 33 -17.77 -0.74 -19.56
CA GLY A 33 -16.35 -0.48 -19.80
C GLY A 33 -15.40 -0.87 -18.67
N PRO A 34 -14.10 -0.55 -18.81
CA PRO A 34 -13.09 -0.90 -17.83
C PRO A 34 -13.32 -0.17 -16.51
N LEU A 35 -13.04 -0.88 -15.41
CA LEU A 35 -13.05 -0.32 -14.05
C LEU A 35 -11.66 0.19 -13.64
N PHE A 36 -10.63 -0.62 -13.87
CA PHE A 36 -9.24 -0.28 -13.61
C PHE A 36 -8.62 0.41 -14.82
N LEU A 37 -7.84 1.47 -14.58
CA LEU A 37 -7.19 2.24 -15.64
C LEU A 37 -5.99 1.51 -16.24
N GLU A 38 -5.14 0.94 -15.39
CA GLU A 38 -3.92 0.24 -15.80
C GLU A 38 -3.89 -1.21 -15.31
N ARG A 39 -2.98 -1.98 -15.89
CA ARG A 39 -2.60 -3.29 -15.34
C ARG A 39 -1.89 -3.11 -14.00
N TYR A 40 -1.94 -4.13 -13.14
CA TYR A 40 -1.18 -4.10 -11.90
C TYR A 40 0.33 -3.97 -12.20
N LYS A 41 1.03 -3.28 -11.30
CA LYS A 41 2.49 -3.16 -11.30
C LYS A 41 3.04 -3.94 -10.13
N ALA A 42 4.24 -4.51 -10.28
CA ALA A 42 4.92 -5.23 -9.22
C ALA A 42 6.40 -4.82 -9.19
N SER A 43 6.91 -4.59 -7.98
CA SER A 43 8.32 -4.35 -7.72
C SER A 43 8.82 -5.42 -6.76
N ARG A 44 9.95 -6.05 -7.09
CA ARG A 44 10.53 -7.10 -6.25
C ARG A 44 11.29 -6.46 -5.09
N ILE A 45 10.93 -6.85 -3.87
CA ILE A 45 11.62 -6.39 -2.66
C ILE A 45 12.75 -7.37 -2.34
N HIS A 46 13.99 -6.88 -2.40
CA HIS A 46 15.20 -7.68 -2.20
C HIS A 46 15.93 -7.41 -0.88
N LYS A 47 15.57 -6.34 -0.16
CA LYS A 47 16.25 -5.88 1.04
C LYS A 47 15.25 -5.44 2.09
N ASP A 48 15.57 -5.65 3.37
CA ASP A 48 14.69 -5.29 4.48
C ASP A 48 14.53 -3.78 4.61
N GLU A 49 15.55 -2.97 4.28
CA GLU A 49 15.43 -1.51 4.26
C GLU A 49 14.38 -1.04 3.25
N TYR A 50 14.33 -1.71 2.09
CA TYR A 50 13.30 -1.42 1.09
C TYR A 50 11.91 -1.85 1.58
N LEU A 51 11.81 -3.00 2.26
CA LEU A 51 10.56 -3.43 2.89
C LEU A 51 10.06 -2.44 3.95
N LYS A 52 10.95 -1.98 4.84
CA LYS A 52 10.67 -0.95 5.86
C LYS A 52 10.12 0.31 5.19
N HIS A 53 10.82 0.80 4.17
CA HIS A 53 10.43 2.00 3.43
C HIS A 53 9.05 1.85 2.77
N ILE A 54 8.80 0.75 2.06
CA ILE A 54 7.51 0.50 1.40
C ILE A 54 6.36 0.39 2.42
N SER A 55 6.61 -0.20 3.58
CA SER A 55 5.60 -0.33 4.63
C SER A 55 5.08 1.04 5.10
N ARG A 56 5.99 1.96 5.48
CA ARG A 56 5.59 3.32 5.88
C ARG A 56 5.01 4.12 4.71
N TYR A 57 5.55 3.95 3.50
CA TYR A 57 5.03 4.62 2.30
C TYR A 57 3.55 4.28 2.07
N ILE A 58 3.19 3.00 2.14
CA ILE A 58 1.79 2.55 1.99
C ILE A 58 0.92 3.11 3.12
N HIS A 59 1.39 3.04 4.37
CA HIS A 59 0.61 3.51 5.51
C HIS A 59 0.39 5.02 5.50
N LEU A 60 1.35 5.80 5.01
CA LEU A 60 1.25 7.27 4.90
C LEU A 60 0.53 7.75 3.64
N ASN A 61 0.14 6.85 2.72
CA ASN A 61 -0.51 7.24 1.47
C ASN A 61 -1.83 8.03 1.69
N PRO A 62 -2.72 7.66 2.63
CA PRO A 62 -3.89 8.48 2.94
C PRO A 62 -3.49 9.78 3.64
N ALA A 63 -4.11 10.91 3.26
CA ALA A 63 -3.85 12.22 3.87
C ALA A 63 -4.07 12.22 5.40
N ASN A 64 -5.12 11.54 5.87
CA ASN A 64 -5.39 11.33 7.29
C ASN A 64 -5.07 9.89 7.71
N TYR A 65 -3.83 9.46 7.47
CA TYR A 65 -3.41 8.06 7.69
C TYR A 65 -3.71 7.50 9.08
N ARG A 66 -3.66 8.35 10.12
CA ARG A 66 -3.92 7.95 11.52
C ARG A 66 -5.37 7.55 11.76
N ARG A 67 -6.32 8.15 11.02
CA ARG A 67 -7.76 7.89 11.16
C ARG A 67 -8.34 7.11 9.98
N TRP A 68 -7.52 6.73 9.01
CA TRP A 68 -7.98 6.07 7.79
C TRP A 68 -8.35 4.60 8.06
N GLU A 69 -9.64 4.29 7.96
CA GLU A 69 -10.16 2.95 8.31
C GLU A 69 -9.77 1.87 7.30
N PHE A 70 -9.57 2.24 6.02
CA PHE A 70 -9.21 1.33 4.93
C PHE A 70 -7.68 1.16 4.83
N SER A 71 -7.02 1.02 5.98
CA SER A 71 -5.58 0.79 6.11
C SER A 71 -5.31 -0.43 6.98
N SER A 72 -4.18 -1.09 6.72
CA SER A 72 -3.67 -2.13 7.62
C SER A 72 -2.92 -1.56 8.83
N LEU A 73 -2.62 -0.26 8.88
CA LEU A 73 -1.86 0.37 9.95
C LEU A 73 -2.36 0.04 11.38
N PRO A 74 -3.68 0.03 11.68
CA PRO A 74 -4.16 -0.31 13.02
C PRO A 74 -3.74 -1.71 13.50
N TYR A 75 -3.51 -2.67 12.59
CA TYR A 75 -3.04 -4.01 12.93
C TYR A 75 -1.53 -4.05 13.27
N TYR A 76 -0.77 -3.05 12.83
CA TYR A 76 0.67 -2.91 13.14
C TYR A 76 0.88 -2.15 14.45
N LEU A 77 -0.09 -1.33 14.86
CA LEU A 77 -0.07 -0.54 16.09
C LEU A 77 -0.78 -1.23 17.26
N ASP A 78 -1.10 -2.53 17.12
CA ASP A 78 -1.89 -3.34 18.08
C ASP A 78 -3.30 -2.79 18.40
N ASN A 79 -3.83 -1.88 17.58
CA ASN A 79 -5.18 -1.31 17.74
C ASN A 79 -6.30 -2.19 17.16
N LYS A 80 -5.97 -3.15 16.29
CA LYS A 80 -6.91 -4.13 15.71
C LYS A 80 -6.24 -5.49 15.58
N LYS A 81 -7.04 -6.57 15.67
CA LYS A 81 -6.57 -7.96 15.51
C LYS A 81 -7.44 -8.70 14.49
N ALA A 82 -6.79 -9.43 13.58
CA ALA A 82 -7.46 -10.31 12.61
C ALA A 82 -6.54 -11.48 12.28
N GLY A 83 -7.03 -12.73 12.38
CA GLY A 83 -6.20 -13.93 12.20
C GLY A 83 -5.61 -14.11 10.79
N TRP A 84 -6.16 -13.42 9.79
CA TRP A 84 -5.67 -13.44 8.42
C TRP A 84 -4.67 -12.31 8.12
N VAL A 85 -4.52 -11.32 9.00
CA VAL A 85 -3.51 -10.25 8.88
C VAL A 85 -2.26 -10.67 9.65
N ARG A 86 -1.10 -10.70 8.99
CA ARG A 86 0.17 -11.15 9.57
C ARG A 86 1.21 -10.02 9.56
N PRO A 87 1.14 -9.03 10.49
CA PRO A 87 2.06 -7.89 10.52
C PRO A 87 3.47 -8.28 10.99
N GLN A 88 3.60 -9.42 11.68
CA GLN A 88 4.80 -9.84 12.39
C GLN A 88 6.07 -9.75 11.56
N ARG A 89 6.06 -10.19 10.30
CA ARG A 89 7.28 -10.18 9.46
C ARG A 89 7.89 -8.78 9.28
N ILE A 90 7.08 -7.73 9.32
CA ILE A 90 7.59 -6.35 9.27
C ILE A 90 7.94 -5.89 10.68
N LEU A 91 7.11 -6.19 11.69
CA LEU A 91 7.37 -5.82 13.09
C LEU A 91 8.67 -6.43 13.62
N ASP A 92 9.01 -7.66 13.21
CA ASP A 92 10.27 -8.35 13.53
C ASP A 92 11.53 -7.60 13.06
N LEU A 93 11.38 -6.61 12.17
CA LEU A 93 12.50 -5.77 11.70
C LEU A 93 12.77 -4.57 12.61
N PHE A 94 11.99 -4.39 13.67
CA PHE A 94 12.05 -3.28 14.62
C PHE A 94 12.09 -3.81 16.04
N ASN A 95 12.53 -2.99 17.00
CA ASN A 95 12.29 -3.32 18.40
C ASN A 95 10.83 -3.01 18.77
N ASP A 96 10.38 -3.57 19.89
CA ASP A 96 9.01 -3.43 20.36
C ASP A 96 8.58 -1.96 20.47
N GLY A 97 7.45 -1.62 19.83
CA GLY A 97 6.86 -0.28 19.85
C GLY A 97 7.50 0.74 18.90
N GLU A 98 8.63 0.43 18.24
CA GLU A 98 9.33 1.40 17.38
C GLU A 98 8.62 1.64 16.03
N TYR A 99 7.82 0.70 15.55
CA TYR A 99 7.19 0.80 14.23
C TYR A 99 6.34 2.06 14.06
N GLY A 100 5.57 2.44 15.10
CA GLY A 100 4.73 3.63 15.05
C GLY A 100 5.54 4.92 14.92
N VAL A 101 6.66 5.00 15.64
CA VAL A 101 7.60 6.13 15.59
C VAL A 101 8.26 6.20 14.21
N PHE A 102 8.75 5.07 13.70
CA PHE A 102 9.35 4.96 12.37
C PHE A 102 8.41 5.44 11.24
N VAL A 103 7.10 5.17 11.35
CA VAL A 103 6.11 5.68 10.40
C VAL A 103 5.95 7.20 10.53
N SER A 104 5.79 7.72 11.74
CA SER A 104 5.58 9.17 11.94
C SER A 104 6.80 10.03 11.61
N ASP A 105 8.02 9.51 11.80
CA ASP A 105 9.26 10.26 11.56
C ASP A 105 9.46 10.62 10.07
N TYR A 106 8.79 9.89 9.17
CA TYR A 106 8.83 10.16 7.73
C TYR A 106 7.79 11.21 7.28
N GLU A 107 6.91 11.65 8.18
CA GLU A 107 5.80 12.54 7.83
C GLU A 107 6.28 13.89 7.29
N SER A 108 7.27 14.52 7.94
CA SER A 108 7.82 15.80 7.50
C SER A 108 8.47 15.69 6.12
N TYR A 109 9.33 14.68 5.92
CA TYR A 109 9.97 14.44 4.63
C TYR A 109 8.95 14.11 3.53
N LYS A 110 7.86 13.38 3.84
CA LYS A 110 6.77 13.16 2.89
C LYS A 110 6.11 14.47 2.47
N ARG A 111 5.87 15.39 3.41
CA ARG A 111 5.30 16.72 3.10
C ARG A 111 6.21 17.52 2.18
N GLU A 112 7.51 17.54 2.45
CA GLU A 112 8.52 18.16 1.56
C GLU A 112 8.48 17.55 0.15
N LEU A 113 8.40 16.21 0.03
CA LEU A 113 8.26 15.55 -1.27
C LEU A 113 6.96 15.89 -2.00
N ASP A 114 5.85 16.00 -1.26
CA ASP A 114 4.55 16.37 -1.81
C ASP A 114 4.57 17.83 -2.32
N GLU A 115 5.26 18.74 -1.62
CA GLU A 115 5.50 20.12 -2.04
C GLU A 115 6.35 20.20 -3.32
N ILE A 116 7.52 19.54 -3.33
CA ILE A 116 8.40 19.47 -4.51
C ILE A 116 7.66 18.91 -5.72
N LYS A 117 6.86 17.85 -5.52
CA LYS A 117 6.07 17.26 -6.60
C LYS A 117 5.03 18.24 -7.15
N SER A 118 4.41 19.04 -6.28
CA SER A 118 3.47 20.09 -6.70
C SER A 118 4.17 21.18 -7.49
N GLU A 119 5.34 21.64 -7.06
CA GLU A 119 6.14 22.64 -7.79
C GLU A 119 6.55 22.14 -9.18
N LEU A 120 7.09 20.92 -9.26
CA LEU A 120 7.50 20.31 -10.52
C LEU A 120 6.33 20.13 -11.49
N ALA A 121 5.17 19.71 -10.99
CA ALA A 121 3.97 19.57 -11.80
C ALA A 121 3.50 20.91 -12.40
N ASN A 122 3.52 21.99 -11.60
CA ASN A 122 3.12 23.31 -12.06
C ASN A 122 4.17 23.96 -13.00
N SER A 123 5.45 23.62 -12.84
CA SER A 123 6.53 24.14 -13.69
C SER A 123 6.57 23.51 -15.09
N ALA A 124 5.94 22.35 -15.28
CA ALA A 124 5.87 21.65 -16.57
C ALA A 124 4.78 22.21 -17.51
N ASP A 125 3.96 23.15 -17.03
CA ASP A 125 2.85 23.78 -17.76
C ASP A 125 3.19 25.20 -18.29
N LEU A 126 4.46 25.63 -18.22
CA LEU A 126 5.01 26.88 -18.77
C LEU A 126 6.04 26.61 -19.88
#